data_AF-A0A7W3TI99-F1
#
_entry.id   AF-A0A7W3TI99-F1
#
_cell.length_a   1.000
_cell.length_b   1.000
_cell.length_c   1.000
_cell.angle_alpha   90.00
_cell.angle_beta   90.00
_cell.angle_gamma   90.00
#
_symmetry.space_group_name_H-M   'P 1'
#
loop_
_entity.id
_entity.type
_entity.pdbx_description
1 polymer ?
#
loop_
_entity_poly.entity_id
_entity_poly.type
_entity_poly.pdbx_seq_one_letter_code
_entity_poly.pdbx_strand_id
1 'polypeptide(L)'
;MSPWLVLSLAVVTTCGLVLLVGWWHGRRHGAEEPAETPAVIDYMIMMIGVVYAIVLGLAIAGVWEERSAAEDWVRQEAQALHEVGTRAAALPDEVRDRVREDVDAYVRHTVEEEWDHMIREEELTERGDLLLERLREGVRVHQPQDPVGLQERAAMTDRLAAVSEARTARAQSAESTMPAVVWVGLVVG
;
A
#
# COMPACT_ATOMS: atom_id res chain seq x y z
N MET A 1 -16.06 7.39 -7.93
CA MET A 1 -17.04 6.67 -7.10
C MET A 1 -16.27 6.02 -5.98
N SER A 2 -16.78 5.97 -4.73
CA SER A 2 -15.97 5.40 -3.65
C SER A 2 -15.69 3.91 -3.95
N PRO A 3 -14.45 3.44 -3.75
CA PRO A 3 -14.06 2.04 -4.05
C PRO A 3 -14.96 1.03 -3.32
N TRP A 4 -15.44 1.37 -2.12
CA TRP A 4 -16.42 0.60 -1.36
C TRP A 4 -17.80 0.46 -2.04
N LEU A 5 -18.26 1.49 -2.76
CA LEU A 5 -19.51 1.41 -3.53
C LEU A 5 -19.33 0.53 -4.76
N VAL A 6 -18.17 0.57 -5.42
CA VAL A 6 -17.87 -0.28 -6.56
C VAL A 6 -17.80 -1.76 -6.13
N LEU A 7 -17.13 -2.05 -5.02
CA LEU A 7 -17.04 -3.40 -4.46
C LEU A 7 -18.41 -3.95 -4.03
N SER A 8 -19.20 -3.16 -3.29
CA SER A 8 -20.53 -3.60 -2.87
C SER A 8 -21.48 -3.79 -4.05
N LEU A 9 -21.42 -2.91 -5.06
CA LEU A 9 -22.19 -3.08 -6.30
C LEU A 9 -21.77 -4.35 -7.05
N ALA A 10 -20.47 -4.60 -7.19
CA ALA A 10 -19.96 -5.81 -7.84
C ALA A 10 -20.45 -7.07 -7.12
N VAL A 11 -20.32 -7.14 -5.79
CA VAL A 11 -20.80 -8.27 -4.98
C VAL A 11 -22.31 -8.49 -5.13
N VAL A 12 -23.11 -7.42 -5.02
CA VAL A 12 -24.57 -7.50 -5.17
C VAL A 12 -24.95 -7.95 -6.58
N THR A 13 -24.22 -7.48 -7.61
CA THR A 13 -24.48 -7.86 -9.00
C THR A 13 -24.15 -9.33 -9.22
N THR A 14 -23.00 -9.82 -8.76
CA THR A 14 -22.61 -11.23 -8.89
C THR A 14 -23.55 -12.15 -8.10
N CYS A 15 -23.87 -11.82 -6.85
CA CYS A 15 -24.86 -12.57 -6.07
C CYS A 15 -26.25 -12.56 -6.74
N GLY A 16 -26.67 -11.41 -7.26
CA GLY A 16 -27.91 -11.27 -8.00
C GLY A 16 -27.94 -12.15 -9.24
N LEU A 17 -26.85 -12.19 -10.01
CA LEU A 17 -26.72 -12.98 -11.24
C LEU A 17 -26.78 -14.48 -10.95
N VAL A 18 -26.07 -14.94 -9.92
CA VAL A 18 -26.11 -16.35 -9.46
C VAL A 18 -27.52 -16.75 -9.02
N LEU A 19 -28.19 -15.91 -8.22
CA LEU A 19 -29.57 -16.15 -7.79
C LEU A 19 -30.55 -16.17 -8.97
N LEU A 20 -30.38 -15.26 -9.94
CA LEU A 20 -31.23 -15.15 -11.12
C LEU A 20 -31.05 -16.35 -12.04
N VAL A 21 -29.80 -16.80 -12.26
CA VAL A 21 -29.50 -18.01 -13.03
C VAL A 21 -30.04 -19.25 -12.32
N GLY A 22 -29.81 -19.41 -11.02
CA GLY A 22 -30.35 -20.54 -10.23
C GLY A 22 -31.88 -20.57 -10.23
N TRP A 23 -32.52 -19.42 -10.05
CA TRP A 23 -33.96 -19.27 -10.12
C TRP A 23 -34.54 -19.56 -11.52
N TRP A 24 -33.86 -19.08 -12.57
CA TRP A 24 -34.28 -19.31 -13.96
C TRP A 24 -34.13 -20.77 -14.36
N HIS A 25 -33.06 -21.43 -13.91
CA HIS A 25 -32.84 -22.85 -14.11
C HIS A 25 -33.91 -23.69 -13.38
N GLY A 26 -34.20 -23.36 -12.13
CA GLY A 26 -35.25 -24.01 -11.33
C GLY A 26 -36.67 -23.77 -11.85
N ARG A 27 -36.92 -22.63 -12.52
CA ARG A 27 -38.20 -22.36 -13.19
C ARG A 27 -38.36 -23.03 -14.54
N ARG A 28 -37.27 -23.22 -15.29
CA ARG A 28 -37.33 -23.84 -16.63
C ARG A 28 -37.29 -25.35 -16.61
N HIS A 29 -36.66 -25.97 -15.62
CA HIS A 29 -36.56 -27.43 -15.51
C HIS A 29 -37.63 -28.02 -14.58
N GLY A 30 -38.90 -27.79 -14.94
CA GLY A 30 -39.99 -28.65 -14.50
C GLY A 30 -40.04 -29.88 -15.40
N ALA A 31 -39.57 -31.02 -14.90
CA ALA A 31 -39.77 -32.38 -15.42
C ALA A 31 -39.33 -32.63 -16.88
N GLU A 32 -38.09 -33.11 -17.09
CA GLU A 32 -37.73 -34.19 -18.04
C GLU A 32 -36.20 -34.35 -18.10
N GLU A 33 -35.69 -35.44 -17.52
CA GLU A 33 -34.31 -35.90 -17.75
C GLU A 33 -34.22 -36.61 -19.11
N PRO A 34 -33.16 -36.33 -19.89
CA PRO A 34 -32.38 -37.43 -20.45
C PRO A 34 -30.95 -37.36 -19.93
N ALA A 35 -30.65 -38.30 -19.04
CA ALA A 35 -29.31 -38.65 -18.61
C ALA A 35 -28.49 -39.13 -19.82
N GLU A 36 -27.56 -38.32 -20.30
CA GLU A 36 -26.31 -38.77 -20.97
C GLU A 36 -25.38 -37.60 -21.37
N THR A 37 -25.85 -36.35 -21.39
CA THR A 37 -25.01 -35.14 -21.54
C THR A 37 -24.72 -34.27 -20.28
N PRO A 38 -24.99 -34.66 -19.00
CA PRO A 38 -24.62 -33.82 -17.84
C PRO A 38 -23.16 -33.90 -17.40
N ALA A 39 -22.51 -35.08 -17.52
CA ALA A 39 -21.22 -35.32 -16.85
C ALA A 39 -20.08 -34.38 -17.33
N VAL A 40 -20.09 -33.99 -18.60
CA VAL A 40 -19.07 -33.09 -19.15
C VAL A 40 -19.30 -31.65 -18.66
N ILE A 41 -20.55 -31.19 -18.59
CA ILE A 41 -20.87 -29.85 -18.09
C ILE A 41 -20.54 -29.75 -16.60
N ASP A 42 -20.91 -30.76 -15.80
CA ASP A 42 -20.57 -30.82 -14.37
C ASP A 42 -19.06 -30.88 -14.14
N TYR A 43 -18.33 -31.66 -14.95
CA TYR A 43 -16.87 -31.71 -14.90
C TYR A 43 -16.22 -30.38 -15.31
N MET A 44 -16.72 -29.71 -16.35
CA MET A 44 -16.24 -28.40 -16.79
C MET A 44 -16.48 -27.34 -15.72
N ILE A 45 -17.67 -27.31 -15.09
CA ILE A 45 -17.98 -26.40 -13.98
C ILE A 45 -17.06 -26.64 -12.78
N MET A 46 -16.85 -27.91 -12.40
CA MET A 46 -15.93 -28.27 -11.32
C MET A 46 -14.49 -27.81 -11.63
N MET A 47 -14.00 -28.06 -12.85
CA MET A 47 -12.65 -27.68 -13.26
C MET A 47 -12.46 -26.17 -13.30
N ILE A 48 -13.44 -25.42 -13.85
CA ILE A 48 -13.45 -23.96 -13.83
C ILE A 48 -13.48 -23.43 -12.39
N GLY A 49 -14.29 -24.04 -11.51
CA GLY A 49 -14.36 -23.68 -10.09
C GLY A 49 -13.03 -23.86 -9.36
N VAL A 50 -12.29 -24.94 -9.65
CA VAL A 50 -10.95 -25.16 -9.09
C VAL A 50 -9.96 -24.09 -9.58
N VAL A 51 -9.94 -23.81 -10.89
CA VAL A 51 -9.06 -22.78 -11.45
C VAL A 51 -9.38 -21.41 -10.87
N TYR A 52 -10.67 -21.06 -10.77
CA TYR A 52 -11.14 -19.82 -10.17
C TYR A 52 -10.72 -19.70 -8.70
N ALA A 53 -10.92 -20.75 -7.90
CA ALA A 53 -10.54 -20.75 -6.49
C ALA A 53 -9.03 -20.54 -6.30
N ILE A 54 -8.19 -21.12 -7.18
CA ILE A 54 -6.74 -20.90 -7.17
C ILE A 54 -6.40 -19.46 -7.51
N VAL A 55 -6.96 -18.91 -8.59
CA VAL A 55 -6.72 -17.52 -9.02
C VAL A 55 -7.18 -16.54 -7.93
N LEU A 56 -8.35 -16.76 -7.34
CA LEU A 56 -8.88 -15.95 -6.24
C LEU A 56 -7.97 -16.01 -5.02
N GLY A 57 -7.48 -17.20 -4.65
CA GLY A 57 -6.55 -17.37 -3.55
C GLY A 57 -5.24 -16.60 -3.76
N LEU A 58 -4.67 -16.68 -4.97
CA LEU A 58 -3.46 -15.94 -5.34
C LEU A 58 -3.70 -14.42 -5.37
N ALA A 59 -4.84 -13.97 -5.88
CA ALA A 59 -5.20 -12.55 -5.92
C ALA A 59 -5.32 -11.96 -4.50
N ILE A 60 -5.97 -12.68 -3.58
CA ILE A 60 -6.06 -12.27 -2.18
C ILE A 60 -4.67 -12.22 -1.54
N ALA A 61 -3.83 -13.22 -1.78
CA ALA A 61 -2.46 -13.24 -1.27
C ALA A 61 -1.64 -12.03 -1.75
N GLY A 62 -1.74 -11.68 -3.04
CA GLY A 62 -1.05 -10.51 -3.60
C GLY A 62 -1.47 -9.19 -2.93
N VAL A 63 -2.77 -8.99 -2.70
CA VAL A 63 -3.27 -7.80 -1.98
C VAL A 63 -2.71 -7.71 -0.57
N TRP A 64 -2.64 -8.83 0.15
CA TRP A 64 -2.08 -8.86 1.50
C TRP A 64 -0.58 -8.57 1.51
N GLU A 65 0.16 -9.08 0.52
CA GLU A 65 1.59 -8.85 0.37
C GLU A 65 1.89 -7.37 0.08
N GLU A 66 1.17 -6.76 -0.87
CA GLU A 66 1.30 -5.34 -1.20
C GLU A 66 0.96 -4.45 -0.02
N ARG A 67 -0.13 -4.77 0.70
CA ARG A 67 -0.49 -4.07 1.93
C ARG A 67 0.63 -4.18 2.97
N SER A 68 1.17 -5.39 3.19
CA SER A 68 2.25 -5.60 4.15
C SER A 68 3.50 -4.81 3.78
N ALA A 69 3.88 -4.79 2.50
CA ALA A 69 5.01 -4.02 2.01
C ALA A 69 4.82 -2.51 2.25
N ALA A 70 3.63 -1.97 1.93
CA ALA A 70 3.31 -0.57 2.19
C ALA A 70 3.39 -0.22 3.69
N GLU A 71 2.87 -1.09 4.56
CA GLU A 71 2.99 -0.92 6.02
C GLU A 71 4.46 -0.94 6.48
N ASP A 72 5.29 -1.80 5.89
CA ASP A 72 6.71 -1.91 6.23
C ASP A 72 7.51 -0.67 5.81
N TRP A 73 7.21 -0.05 4.66
CA TRP A 73 7.84 1.21 4.26
C TRP A 73 7.52 2.35 5.22
N VAL A 74 6.26 2.48 5.64
CA VAL A 74 5.84 3.49 6.63
C VAL A 74 6.53 3.24 7.98
N ARG A 75 6.64 1.97 8.40
CA ARG A 75 7.36 1.62 9.64
C ARG A 75 8.84 1.99 9.56
N GLN A 76 9.51 1.72 8.43
CA GLN A 76 10.92 2.08 8.23
C GLN A 76 11.12 3.60 8.25
N GLU A 77 10.25 4.36 7.59
CA GLU A 77 10.26 5.82 7.58
C GLU A 77 10.12 6.39 9.01
N ALA A 78 9.13 5.92 9.76
CA ALA A 78 8.87 6.33 11.14
C ALA A 78 10.02 5.95 12.09
N GLN A 79 10.56 4.74 11.97
CA GLN A 79 11.68 4.30 12.80
C GLN A 79 12.93 5.12 12.52
N ALA A 80 13.26 5.38 11.25
CA ALA A 80 14.42 6.18 10.90
C ALA A 80 14.31 7.62 11.41
N LEU A 81 13.12 8.25 11.31
CA LEU A 81 12.86 9.57 11.90
C LEU A 81 12.97 9.57 13.43
N HIS A 82 12.43 8.53 14.09
CA HIS A 82 12.52 8.39 15.54
C HIS A 82 13.98 8.27 16.02
N GLU A 83 14.80 7.52 15.29
CA GLU A 83 16.22 7.38 15.59
C GLU A 83 16.99 8.70 15.37
N VAL A 84 16.67 9.47 14.33
CA VAL A 84 17.22 10.83 14.13
C VAL A 84 16.87 11.72 15.32
N GLY A 85 15.60 11.75 15.75
CA GLY A 85 15.16 12.54 16.90
C GLY A 85 15.79 12.11 18.22
N THR A 86 16.00 10.81 18.40
CA THR A 86 16.66 10.25 19.61
C THR A 86 18.14 10.61 19.65
N ARG A 87 18.86 10.49 18.52
CA ARG A 87 20.28 10.86 18.43
C ARG A 87 20.51 12.35 18.52
N ALA A 88 19.56 13.16 18.04
CA ALA A 88 19.60 14.61 18.21
C ALA A 88 19.64 15.03 19.69
N ALA A 89 19.27 14.18 20.64
CA ALA A 89 19.38 14.49 22.07
C ALA A 89 20.82 14.71 22.55
N ALA A 90 21.83 14.19 21.83
CA ALA A 90 23.24 14.41 22.13
C ALA A 90 23.80 15.72 21.54
N LEU A 91 23.01 16.44 20.73
CA LEU A 91 23.40 17.71 20.12
C LEU A 91 23.19 18.88 21.10
N PRO A 92 23.88 20.02 20.86
CA PRO A 92 23.60 21.27 21.58
C PRO A 92 22.12 21.65 21.46
N ASP A 93 21.59 22.30 22.51
CA ASP A 93 20.16 22.61 22.65
C ASP A 93 19.56 23.26 21.39
N GLU A 94 20.26 24.25 20.83
CA GLU A 94 19.84 24.99 19.63
C GLU A 94 19.68 24.10 18.39
N VAL A 95 20.59 23.14 18.19
CA VAL A 95 20.56 22.24 17.04
C VAL A 95 19.53 21.13 17.26
N ARG A 96 19.45 20.60 18.49
CA ARG A 96 18.47 19.58 18.86
C ARG A 96 17.04 20.09 18.64
N ASP A 97 16.74 21.30 19.11
CA ASP A 97 15.39 21.84 19.03
C ASP A 97 14.99 22.11 17.57
N ARG A 98 15.94 22.58 16.75
CA ARG A 98 15.75 22.72 15.30
C ARG A 98 15.48 21.39 14.60
N VAL A 99 16.27 20.35 14.87
CA VAL A 99 16.07 19.01 14.29
C VAL A 99 14.71 18.45 14.69
N ARG A 100 14.27 18.65 15.93
CA ARG A 100 12.94 18.21 16.39
C ARG A 100 11.82 18.95 15.68
N GLU A 101 11.94 20.26 15.51
CA GLU A 101 10.97 21.07 14.78
C GLU A 101 10.89 20.65 13.30
N ASP A 102 12.02 20.41 12.65
CA ASP A 102 12.07 19.96 11.25
C ASP A 102 11.47 18.55 11.09
N VAL A 103 11.73 17.62 12.02
CA VAL A 103 11.09 16.28 12.02
C VAL A 103 9.57 16.40 12.22
N ASP A 104 9.12 17.23 13.17
CA ASP A 104 7.68 17.40 13.43
C ASP A 104 6.96 18.05 12.24
N ALA A 105 7.58 19.05 11.61
CA ALA A 105 7.08 19.68 10.39
C ALA A 105 6.98 18.69 9.23
N TYR A 106 7.98 17.82 9.05
CA TYR A 106 7.94 16.75 8.07
C TYR A 106 6.79 15.77 8.35
N VAL A 107 6.71 15.22 9.56
CA VAL A 107 5.69 14.23 9.92
C VAL A 107 4.28 14.79 9.76
N ARG A 108 4.06 16.04 10.20
CA ARG A 108 2.77 16.71 10.06
C ARG A 108 2.36 16.85 8.61
N HIS A 109 3.26 17.35 7.76
CA HIS A 109 3.03 17.47 6.31
C HIS A 109 2.72 16.11 5.68
N THR A 110 3.48 15.07 6.04
CA THR A 110 3.31 13.72 5.50
C THR A 110 1.94 13.15 5.81
N VAL A 111 1.48 13.28 7.06
CA VAL A 111 0.20 12.73 7.54
C VAL A 111 -1.00 13.54 7.09
N GLU A 112 -0.91 14.88 7.10
CA GLU A 112 -2.06 15.75 6.83
C GLU A 112 -2.28 16.02 5.33
N GLU A 113 -1.22 16.06 4.53
CA GLU A 113 -1.29 16.48 3.12
C GLU A 113 -0.77 15.41 2.15
N GLU A 114 0.42 14.86 2.42
CA GLU A 114 1.11 14.01 1.43
C GLU A 114 0.41 12.68 1.18
N TRP A 115 -0.06 11.98 2.23
CA TRP A 115 -0.79 10.72 2.06
C TRP A 115 -2.06 10.90 1.24
N ASP A 116 -2.78 11.98 1.53
CA ASP A 116 -4.03 12.34 0.89
C ASP A 116 -3.83 12.67 -0.60
N HIS A 117 -2.72 13.34 -0.93
CA HIS A 117 -2.30 13.60 -2.30
C HIS A 117 -1.84 12.32 -3.02
N MET A 118 -1.03 11.50 -2.37
CA MET A 118 -0.51 10.24 -2.91
C MET A 118 -1.63 9.25 -3.26
N ILE A 119 -2.70 9.19 -2.46
CA ILE A 119 -3.88 8.35 -2.74
C ILE A 119 -4.67 8.88 -3.96
N ARG A 120 -4.65 10.19 -4.22
CA ARG A 120 -5.48 10.83 -5.26
C ARG A 120 -4.77 10.95 -6.61
N GLU A 121 -3.50 11.30 -6.58
CA GLU A 121 -2.71 11.65 -7.77
C GLU A 121 -1.61 10.62 -8.06
N GLU A 122 -1.43 9.60 -7.19
CA GLU A 122 -0.35 8.59 -7.31
C GLU A 122 1.07 9.20 -7.30
N GLU A 123 1.20 10.44 -6.81
CA GLU A 123 2.44 11.22 -6.81
C GLU A 123 2.81 11.73 -5.39
N LEU A 124 4.11 12.00 -5.17
CA LEU A 124 4.60 12.64 -3.96
C LEU A 124 4.60 14.17 -4.08
N THR A 125 4.46 14.85 -2.95
CA THR A 125 4.50 16.32 -2.92
C THR A 125 5.94 16.86 -2.97
N GLU A 126 6.19 17.92 -3.73
CA GLU A 126 7.49 18.63 -3.69
C GLU A 126 7.82 19.18 -2.30
N ARG A 127 6.78 19.47 -1.50
CA ARG A 127 6.94 20.01 -0.15
C ARG A 127 7.62 19.01 0.80
N GLY A 128 7.35 17.72 0.67
CA GLY A 128 8.03 16.69 1.47
C GLY A 128 9.54 16.64 1.20
N ASP A 129 9.96 16.80 -0.06
CA ASP A 129 11.39 16.87 -0.42
C ASP A 129 12.07 18.09 0.19
N LEU A 130 11.41 19.25 0.14
CA LEU A 130 11.93 20.48 0.74
C LEU A 130 12.10 20.36 2.26
N LEU A 131 11.19 19.66 2.94
CA LEU A 131 11.28 19.43 4.38
C LEU A 131 12.41 18.45 4.73
N LEU A 132 12.58 17.37 3.96
CA LEU A 132 13.72 16.47 4.12
C LEU A 132 15.07 17.15 3.85
N GLU A 133 15.14 18.03 2.85
CA GLU A 133 16.37 18.77 2.56
C GLU A 133 16.72 19.76 3.68
N ARG A 134 15.73 20.44 4.25
CA ARG A 134 15.95 21.28 5.45
C ARG A 134 16.48 20.47 6.63
N LEU A 135 15.93 19.29 6.86
CA LEU A 135 16.39 18.40 7.92
C LEU A 135 17.84 17.95 7.68
N ARG A 136 18.21 17.62 6.44
CA ARG A 136 19.61 17.32 6.06
C ARG A 136 20.53 18.51 6.26
N GLU A 137 20.08 19.70 5.91
CA GLU A 137 20.85 20.93 6.09
C GLU A 137 21.09 21.21 7.58
N GLY A 138 20.07 21.04 8.43
CA GLY A 138 20.19 21.16 9.89
C GLY A 138 21.27 20.25 10.49
N VAL A 139 21.35 18.99 10.02
CA VAL A 139 22.39 18.04 10.44
C VAL A 139 23.76 18.39 9.85
N ARG A 140 23.84 18.91 8.61
CA ARG A 140 25.09 19.29 7.94
C ARG A 140 25.77 20.51 8.56
N VAL A 141 24.99 21.49 9.02
CA VAL A 141 25.50 22.73 9.61
C VAL A 141 26.30 22.44 10.90
N HIS A 142 25.98 21.34 11.61
CA HIS A 142 26.78 20.88 12.73
C HIS A 142 28.06 20.16 12.24
N GLN A 143 29.21 20.81 12.43
CA GLN A 143 30.53 20.22 12.19
C GLN A 143 31.22 19.92 13.52
N PRO A 144 31.00 18.73 14.09
CA PRO A 144 31.71 18.32 15.30
C PRO A 144 33.21 18.22 15.00
N GLN A 145 34.02 18.73 15.94
CA GLN A 145 35.48 18.68 15.84
C GLN A 145 36.07 17.39 16.45
N ASP A 146 35.25 16.60 17.13
CA ASP A 146 35.62 15.35 17.78
C ASP A 146 35.29 14.12 16.92
N PRO A 147 36.13 13.05 16.90
CA PRO A 147 35.87 11.83 16.14
C PRO A 147 34.52 11.16 16.46
N VAL A 148 34.06 11.21 17.71
CA VAL A 148 32.78 10.63 18.13
C VAL A 148 31.63 11.41 17.48
N GLY A 149 31.70 12.75 17.48
CA GLY A 149 30.68 13.57 16.84
C GLY A 149 30.62 13.38 15.32
N LEU A 150 31.77 13.16 14.67
CA LEU A 150 31.81 12.86 13.23
C LEU A 150 31.12 11.51 12.92
N GLN A 151 31.30 10.51 13.76
CA GLN A 151 30.64 9.21 13.63
C GLN A 151 29.12 9.31 13.82
N GLU A 152 28.67 10.05 14.83
CA GLU A 152 27.23 10.30 15.06
C GLU A 152 26.60 11.05 13.89
N ARG A 153 27.29 12.04 13.31
CA ARG A 153 26.81 12.77 12.13
C ARG A 153 26.68 11.87 10.91
N ALA A 154 27.67 11.01 10.65
CA ALA A 154 27.60 10.03 9.57
C ALA A 154 26.38 9.12 9.77
N ALA A 155 26.22 8.58 10.98
CA ALA A 155 25.14 7.68 11.30
C ALA A 155 23.74 8.37 11.23
N MET A 156 23.63 9.66 11.53
CA MET A 156 22.39 10.44 11.30
C MET A 156 22.13 10.67 9.82
N THR A 157 23.17 10.94 9.03
CA THR A 157 23.06 11.14 7.57
C THR A 157 22.56 9.86 6.89
N ASP A 158 23.05 8.70 7.30
CA ASP A 158 22.60 7.40 6.80
C ASP A 158 21.12 7.16 7.12
N ARG A 159 20.65 7.56 8.31
CA ARG A 159 19.23 7.47 8.66
C ARG A 159 18.35 8.41 7.85
N LEU A 160 18.82 9.60 7.54
CA LEU A 160 18.11 10.51 6.63
C LEU A 160 18.06 10.00 5.18
N ALA A 161 19.08 9.25 4.75
CA ALA A 161 19.03 8.54 3.47
C ALA A 161 17.97 7.43 3.50
N ALA A 162 17.91 6.65 4.59
CA ALA A 162 16.89 5.62 4.77
C ALA A 162 15.46 6.18 4.79
N VAL A 163 15.23 7.36 5.38
CA VAL A 163 13.92 8.06 5.31
C VAL A 163 13.56 8.38 3.86
N SER A 164 14.52 8.90 3.08
CA SER A 164 14.30 9.25 1.67
C SER A 164 13.99 8.02 0.81
N GLU A 165 14.69 6.92 1.07
CA GLU A 165 14.48 5.64 0.40
C GLU A 165 13.10 5.08 0.73
N ALA A 166 12.75 5.04 2.02
CA ALA A 166 11.43 4.59 2.47
C ALA A 166 10.29 5.44 1.90
N ARG A 167 10.47 6.77 1.82
CA ARG A 167 9.50 7.68 1.18
C ARG A 167 9.31 7.36 -0.29
N THR A 168 10.41 7.14 -1.02
CA THR A 168 10.36 6.79 -2.45
C THR A 168 9.70 5.43 -2.68
N ALA A 169 10.01 4.45 -1.83
CA ALA A 169 9.43 3.12 -1.90
C ALA A 169 7.93 3.13 -1.55
N ARG A 170 7.52 3.97 -0.60
CA ARG A 170 6.10 4.23 -0.29
C ARG A 170 5.35 4.78 -1.51
N ALA A 171 5.96 5.69 -2.27
CA ALA A 171 5.35 6.21 -3.50
C ALA A 171 5.17 5.13 -4.58
N GLN A 172 6.18 4.29 -4.78
CA GLN A 172 6.08 3.16 -5.71
C GLN A 172 4.98 2.16 -5.29
N SER A 173 4.70 2.06 -4.00
CA SER A 173 3.62 1.23 -3.46
C SER A 173 2.22 1.84 -3.63
N ALA A 174 2.14 3.11 -4.05
CA ALA A 174 0.87 3.79 -4.31
C ALA A 174 0.36 3.61 -5.76
N GLU A 175 1.22 3.15 -6.68
CA GLU A 175 0.84 2.86 -8.06
C GLU A 175 -0.15 1.68 -8.15
N SER A 176 -1.03 1.70 -9.14
CA SER A 176 -2.01 0.63 -9.37
C SER A 176 -1.34 -0.70 -9.76
N THR A 177 -1.31 -1.64 -8.83
CA THR A 177 -0.63 -2.94 -8.97
C THR A 177 -1.42 -4.02 -9.73
N MET A 178 -2.76 -3.95 -9.79
CA MET A 178 -3.57 -5.02 -10.38
C MET A 178 -4.00 -4.74 -11.83
N PRO A 179 -3.57 -5.57 -12.82
CA PRO A 179 -4.03 -5.44 -14.20
C PRO A 179 -5.55 -5.60 -14.32
N ALA A 180 -6.19 -4.72 -15.10
CA ALA A 180 -7.65 -4.72 -15.29
C ALA A 180 -8.23 -6.08 -15.76
N VAL A 181 -7.42 -6.89 -16.45
CA VAL A 181 -7.78 -8.25 -16.90
C VAL A 181 -8.04 -9.19 -15.71
N VAL A 182 -7.26 -9.09 -14.64
CA VAL A 182 -7.44 -9.90 -13.41
C VAL A 182 -8.76 -9.52 -12.74
N TRP A 183 -9.09 -8.23 -12.73
CA TRP A 183 -10.36 -7.72 -12.22
C TRP A 183 -11.57 -8.26 -12.98
N VAL A 184 -11.50 -8.31 -14.32
CA VAL A 184 -12.58 -8.89 -15.13
C VAL A 184 -12.74 -10.39 -14.84
N GLY A 185 -11.63 -11.13 -14.74
CA GLY A 185 -11.65 -12.56 -14.40
C GLY A 185 -12.30 -12.84 -13.03
N LEU A 186 -12.01 -12.01 -12.03
CA LEU A 186 -12.60 -12.11 -10.68
C LEU A 186 -14.08 -11.75 -10.62
N VAL A 187 -14.54 -10.79 -11.43
CA VAL A 187 -15.95 -10.36 -11.41
C VAL A 187 -16.85 -11.29 -12.23
N VAL A 188 -16.32 -11.87 -13.31
CA VAL A 188 -17.07 -12.69 -14.28
C VAL A 188 -17.06 -14.18 -13.91
N GLY A 189 -15.98 -14.69 -13.31
CA GLY A 189 -15.85 -16.08 -12.85
C GLY A 189 -16.74 -16.41 -11.67
#